data_AF-A0A4R8VAB0-F1
#
_entry.id   AF-A0A4R8VAB0-F1
#
_cell.length_a   1.000
_cell.length_b   1.000
_cell.length_c   1.000
_cell.angle_alpha   90.00
_cell.angle_beta   90.00
_cell.angle_gamma   90.00
#
_symmetry.space_group_name_H-M   'P 1'
#
loop_
_entity.id
_entity.type
_entity.pdbx_description
1 polymer ?
#
loop_
_entity_poly.entity_id
_entity_poly.type
_entity_poly.pdbx_seq_one_letter_code
_entity_poly.pdbx_strand_id
1 'polypeptide(L)'
;MSETFTKSWRGWVKSSDGYAERMLGRTGVDYRDEHGHIRIDAEAMSSPWNEVVVYLRSLPDTPERPHAEVLDRLRRAFDFAGWQFALDCSE
;
A
#
# COMPACT_ATOMS: atom_id res chain seq x y z
N MET A 1 -1.81 15.51 -14.50
CA MET A 1 -0.40 15.06 -14.60
C MET A 1 -0.42 13.56 -14.44
N SER A 2 0.38 12.82 -15.20
CA SER A 2 0.51 11.37 -14.96
C SER A 2 1.35 11.18 -13.72
N GLU A 3 0.81 10.45 -12.74
CA GLU A 3 1.54 10.06 -11.54
C GLU A 3 2.82 9.29 -11.93
N THR A 4 3.93 9.59 -11.25
CA THR A 4 5.20 8.88 -11.46
C THR A 4 5.65 8.21 -10.18
N PHE A 5 6.24 7.03 -10.32
CA PHE A 5 6.71 6.26 -9.19
C PHE A 5 8.23 6.07 -9.23
N THR A 6 8.84 6.06 -8.05
CA THR A 6 10.26 5.74 -7.89
C THR A 6 10.43 4.69 -6.80
N LYS A 7 11.39 3.78 -7.00
CA LYS A 7 11.73 2.74 -6.01
C LYS A 7 13.09 3.05 -5.38
N SER A 8 13.13 3.13 -4.06
CA SER A 8 14.37 3.27 -3.31
C SER A 8 15.04 1.92 -3.05
N TRP A 9 16.34 1.92 -2.80
CA TRP A 9 17.10 0.73 -2.41
C TRP A 9 16.58 0.07 -1.11
N ARG A 10 15.90 0.83 -0.25
CA ARG A 10 15.28 0.32 1.00
C ARG A 10 13.88 -0.27 0.79
N GLY A 11 13.45 -0.44 -0.46
CA GLY A 11 12.16 -1.03 -0.80
C GLY A 11 10.97 -0.07 -0.73
N TRP A 12 11.20 1.23 -0.49
CA TRP A 12 10.13 2.23 -0.60
C TRP A 12 9.74 2.45 -2.05
N VAL A 13 8.45 2.43 -2.34
CA VAL A 13 7.84 2.97 -3.55
C VAL A 13 7.30 4.36 -3.20
N LYS A 14 7.69 5.37 -3.96
CA LYS A 14 7.28 6.76 -3.74
C LYS A 14 6.53 7.27 -4.95
N SER A 15 5.36 7.85 -4.73
CA SER A 15 4.56 8.54 -5.74
C SER A 15 4.95 10.03 -5.82
N SER A 16 4.82 10.62 -7.02
CA SER A 16 4.85 12.08 -7.19
C SER A 16 3.70 12.80 -6.50
N ASP A 17 2.63 12.09 -6.16
CA ASP A 17 1.44 12.64 -5.49
C ASP A 17 1.65 12.79 -3.96
N GLY A 18 2.87 12.58 -3.47
CA GLY A 18 3.25 12.90 -2.08
C GLY A 18 3.17 11.74 -1.09
N TYR A 19 2.74 10.55 -1.54
CA TYR A 19 2.68 9.35 -0.70
C TYR A 19 3.80 8.35 -1.00
N ALA A 20 4.08 7.48 -0.04
CA ALA A 20 5.07 6.43 -0.18
C ALA A 20 4.71 5.20 0.65
N GLU A 21 5.09 4.04 0.16
CA GLU A 21 4.80 2.76 0.80
C GLU A 21 5.98 1.80 0.75
N ARG A 22 5.99 0.84 1.68
CA ARG A 22 7.01 -0.21 1.73
C ARG A 22 6.43 -1.48 2.35
N MET A 23 6.59 -2.60 1.65
CA MET A 23 6.33 -3.93 2.21
C MET A 23 7.30 -4.25 3.35
N LEU A 24 6.76 -4.74 4.47
CA LEU A 24 7.51 -5.13 5.67
C LEU A 24 7.67 -6.65 5.74
N GLY A 25 8.44 -7.21 4.81
CA GLY A 25 8.59 -8.66 4.70
C GLY A 25 7.29 -9.30 4.22
N ARG A 26 6.79 -10.32 4.93
CA ARG A 26 5.53 -11.00 4.61
C ARG A 26 4.31 -10.39 5.26
N THR A 27 4.49 -9.50 6.25
CA THR A 27 3.41 -8.98 7.07
C THR A 27 3.47 -7.47 7.20
N GLY A 28 2.50 -6.82 6.56
CA GLY A 28 2.24 -5.40 6.67
C GLY A 28 2.96 -4.50 5.67
N VAL A 29 2.44 -3.29 5.59
CA VAL A 29 2.86 -2.21 4.70
C VAL A 29 3.08 -0.98 5.57
N ASP A 30 4.27 -0.40 5.49
CA ASP A 30 4.47 0.97 5.96
C ASP A 30 3.89 1.91 4.91
N TYR A 31 2.99 2.81 5.30
CA TYR A 31 2.39 3.81 4.41
C TYR A 31 2.57 5.21 4.97
N ARG A 32 2.95 6.15 4.09
CA ARG A 32 3.23 7.55 4.44
C ARG A 32 2.55 8.48 3.45
N ASP A 33 1.98 9.55 3.98
CA ASP A 33 1.37 10.64 3.23
C ASP A 33 1.56 11.97 3.97
N GLU A 34 0.90 13.04 3.51
CA GLU A 34 0.91 14.36 4.13
C GLU A 34 0.36 14.38 5.58
N HIS A 35 -0.45 13.39 5.95
CA HIS A 35 -1.08 13.27 7.26
C HIS A 35 -0.24 12.40 8.24
N GLY A 36 0.93 11.91 7.82
CA GLY A 36 1.86 11.16 8.66
C GLY A 36 2.12 9.72 8.19
N HIS A 37 2.36 8.83 9.16
CA HIS A 37 2.78 7.45 8.92
C HIS A 37 1.82 6.49 9.63
N ILE A 38 1.32 5.51 8.89
CA ILE A 38 0.55 4.39 9.41
C ILE A 38 1.18 3.05 9.00
N ARG A 39 1.00 2.04 9.85
CA ARG A 39 1.27 0.65 9.51
C ARG A 39 -0.06 0.00 9.16
N ILE A 40 -0.12 -0.56 7.96
CA ILE A 40 -1.29 -1.30 7.47
C ILE A 40 -0.95 -2.78 7.58
N ASP A 41 -1.85 -3.57 8.13
CA ASP A 41 -1.68 -5.01 8.15
C ASP A 41 -1.99 -5.55 6.76
N ALA A 42 -1.09 -6.40 6.28
CA ALA A 42 -1.19 -7.04 4.98
C ALA A 42 -0.46 -8.38 5.03
N GLU A 43 -0.77 -9.27 4.10
CA GLU A 43 -0.12 -10.56 3.95
C GLU A 43 0.33 -10.76 2.51
N ALA A 44 1.62 -11.03 2.33
CA ALA A 44 2.17 -11.42 1.03
C ALA A 44 1.98 -12.92 0.83
N MET A 45 1.16 -13.28 -0.17
CA MET A 45 0.84 -14.67 -0.47
C MET A 45 2.03 -15.39 -1.12
N SER A 46 2.17 -16.66 -0.77
CA SER A 46 3.27 -17.52 -1.25
C SER A 46 2.97 -18.18 -2.61
N SER A 47 1.81 -17.98 -3.22
CA SER A 47 1.53 -18.49 -4.57
C SER A 47 0.27 -17.81 -5.15
N PRO A 48 0.33 -17.18 -6.34
CA PRO A 48 1.54 -16.74 -7.04
C PRO A 48 2.25 -15.66 -6.21
N TRP A 49 3.58 -15.73 -6.11
CA TRP A 49 4.44 -15.03 -5.14
C TRP A 49 4.49 -13.48 -5.24
N ASN A 50 3.41 -12.85 -5.66
CA ASN A 50 3.28 -11.43 -5.96
C ASN A 50 1.94 -10.85 -5.46
N GLU A 51 1.03 -11.65 -4.89
CA GLU A 51 -0.22 -11.12 -4.33
C GLU A 51 -0.01 -10.61 -2.90
N VAL A 52 -0.50 -9.38 -2.65
CA VAL A 52 -0.53 -8.74 -1.33
C VAL A 52 -1.98 -8.52 -0.95
N VAL A 53 -2.41 -9.22 0.10
CA VAL A 53 -3.73 -9.08 0.69
C VAL A 53 -3.67 -8.02 1.77
N VAL A 54 -4.38 -6.91 1.60
CA VAL A 54 -4.48 -5.84 2.59
C VAL A 54 -5.71 -6.04 3.46
N TYR A 55 -5.56 -5.92 4.78
CA TYR A 55 -6.67 -6.07 5.74
C TYR A 55 -7.35 -4.72 5.97
N LEU A 56 -8.60 -4.57 5.50
CA LEU A 56 -9.33 -3.30 5.59
C LEU A 56 -9.44 -2.76 7.03
N ARG A 57 -9.61 -3.65 8.02
CA ARG A 57 -9.69 -3.30 9.45
C ARG A 57 -8.47 -2.55 10.00
N SER A 58 -7.32 -2.66 9.33
CA SER A 58 -6.08 -2.00 9.74
C SER A 58 -5.92 -0.61 9.14
N LEU A 59 -6.78 -0.25 8.19
CA LEU A 59 -6.82 1.07 7.60
C LEU A 59 -7.71 1.99 8.45
N PRO A 60 -7.21 3.17 8.87
CA PRO A 60 -8.06 4.17 9.47
C PRO A 60 -9.00 4.74 8.40
N ASP A 61 -10.32 4.76 8.67
CA ASP A 61 -11.30 5.46 7.82
C ASP A 61 -11.54 6.84 8.42
N THR A 62 -10.75 7.83 8.01
CA THR A 62 -10.91 9.21 8.48
C THR A 62 -11.17 10.15 7.30
N PRO A 63 -11.73 11.34 7.53
CA PRO A 63 -11.92 12.33 6.45
C PRO A 63 -10.63 12.67 5.70
N GLU A 64 -9.49 12.62 6.38
CA GLU A 64 -8.15 12.86 5.80
C GLU A 64 -7.58 11.65 5.07
N ARG A 65 -8.06 10.44 5.39
CA ARG A 65 -7.64 9.18 4.78
C ARG A 65 -8.85 8.28 4.55
N PRO A 66 -9.69 8.58 3.54
CA PRO A 66 -10.77 7.69 3.18
C PRO A 66 -10.19 6.33 2.74
N HIS A 67 -10.81 5.23 3.16
CA HIS A 67 -10.38 3.89 2.75
C HIS A 67 -10.16 3.78 1.24
N ALA A 68 -11.13 4.23 0.45
CA ALA A 68 -11.08 4.16 -1.00
C ALA A 68 -9.83 4.84 -1.60
N GLU A 69 -9.40 5.95 -1.00
CA GLU A 69 -8.23 6.69 -1.48
C GLU A 69 -6.93 5.95 -1.14
N VAL A 70 -6.76 5.49 0.09
CA VAL A 70 -5.56 4.75 0.49
C VAL A 70 -5.45 3.44 -0.29
N LEU A 71 -6.56 2.73 -0.49
CA LEU A 71 -6.61 1.50 -1.28
C LEU A 71 -6.24 1.74 -2.76
N ASP A 72 -6.72 2.81 -3.38
CA ASP A 72 -6.34 3.13 -4.76
C ASP A 72 -4.85 3.51 -4.85
N ARG A 73 -4.34 4.31 -3.90
CA ARG A 73 -2.92 4.67 -3.82
C ARG A 73 -2.01 3.43 -3.70
N LEU A 74 -2.37 2.49 -2.81
CA LEU A 74 -1.68 1.20 -2.63
C LEU A 74 -1.74 0.36 -3.91
N ARG A 75 -2.92 0.24 -4.53
CA ARG A 75 -3.10 -0.53 -5.77
C ARG A 75 -2.16 -0.04 -6.87
N ARG A 76 -2.06 1.27 -7.09
CA ARG A 76 -1.19 1.85 -8.13
C ARG A 76 0.29 1.65 -7.84
N ALA A 77 0.71 1.80 -6.60
CA ALA A 77 2.10 1.66 -6.21
C ALA A 77 2.56 0.18 -6.15
N PHE A 78 1.67 -0.75 -5.77
CA PHE A 78 1.90 -2.19 -5.90
C PHE A 78 2.01 -2.62 -7.36
N ASP A 79 1.12 -2.14 -8.24
CA ASP A 79 1.19 -2.41 -9.68
C ASP A 79 2.55 -1.98 -10.26
N PHE A 80 3.00 -0.75 -9.95
CA PHE A 80 4.34 -0.29 -10.31
C PHE A 80 5.46 -1.18 -9.76
N ALA A 81 5.31 -1.67 -8.53
CA ALA A 81 6.31 -2.54 -7.89
C ALA A 81 6.25 -4.00 -8.35
N GLY A 82 5.30 -4.37 -9.20
CA GLY A 82 5.09 -5.72 -9.74
C GLY A 82 4.28 -6.65 -8.82
N TRP A 83 3.54 -6.10 -7.86
CA TRP A 83 2.67 -6.84 -6.95
C TRP A 83 1.21 -6.74 -7.38
N GLN A 84 0.45 -7.81 -7.14
CA GLN A 84 -0.98 -7.84 -7.30
C GLN A 84 -1.62 -7.41 -5.97
N PHE A 85 -2.50 -6.43 -6.04
CA PHE A 85 -3.25 -5.95 -4.90
C PHE A 85 -4.53 -6.77 -4.72
N ALA A 86 -4.73 -7.32 -3.54
CA ALA A 86 -5.97 -7.97 -3.11
C ALA A 86 -6.46 -7.34 -1.80
N LEU A 87 -7.78 -7.30 -1.62
CA LEU A 87 -8.40 -6.77 -0.41
C LEU A 87 -9.09 -7.92 0.33
N ASP A 88 -8.80 -8.04 1.63
CA ASP A 88 -9.58 -8.86 2.53
C ASP A 88 -10.66 -8.02 3.22
N CYS A 89 -11.91 -8.41 3.00
CA CYS A 89 -13.11 -7.80 3.58
C CYS A 89 -13.72 -8.65 4.69
N SER A 90 -13.00 -9.63 5.23
CA SER A 90 -13.54 -10.56 6.23
C SER A 90 -13.90 -9.82 7.53
N GLU A 91 -15.16 -9.97 7.96
CA GLU A 91 -15.76 -9.37 9.16
C GLU A 91 -15.22 -9.93 10.49
#